data_AF-A0A354MRN1-F1
#
_entry.id   AF-A0A354MRN1-F1
#
_cell.length_a   1.000
_cell.length_b   1.000
_cell.length_c   1.000
_cell.angle_alpha   90.00
_cell.angle_beta   90.00
_cell.angle_gamma   90.00
#
_symmetry.space_group_name_H-M   'P 1'
#
loop_
_entity.id
_entity.type
_entity.pdbx_description
1 polymer ?
#
loop_
_entity_poly.entity_id
_entity_poly.type
_entity_poly.pdbx_seq_one_letter_code
_entity_poly.pdbx_strand_id
1 'polypeptide(L)'
;LNSFGCGLDAVTTDQVCEILEGSNKLYTVLKIDEVNNLGAARIRIRSLLAAMNQRQARGIRPQPKPAAYHRSEFTKDMYLSGYTILAPQMSPIHFDLLEPIFKKYGYHIEVLANDNRAAIDMGLKFVNNDACFPSITVVGQIMDAVLSGKYDTDKLAVMMTQTGGCCRASNYVGFIRRALDKAGLSHIPVISLNANGMETNEGFKLSPGLLLTALRGVVYGDLFMRCLYRVRPYEKEKGSANALHRKWLEIAIDSLVNGKSKWSYKAVCSGIVEAFDALPIDEALRKPRVGVVGEILVKYMPLANNHLVDLLEAEGAEAVVPDLLDFLNYCVYNGDYKHEFLGAGWTSAATAKLGVDAIRLIRKPALEALKKSRRFAPPMPIEKVAELAKPFLSIGNQYGEGWFLTGEMAELILSGTPNIVCIQPFACLPNHVVGKGVIKALKKAYPQSNIVAVDYDPGASEVNQLNRIKLMLSTAKKRLAEEEAAAV
;
A
#
# COMPACT_ATOMS: atom_id res chain seq x y z
N LEU A 1 -14.81 -6.93 25.42
CA LEU A 1 -15.73 -7.15 24.28
C LEU A 1 -15.01 -6.61 23.05
N ASN A 2 -15.11 -7.29 21.91
CA ASN A 2 -14.51 -6.89 20.64
C ASN A 2 -15.62 -6.90 19.59
N SER A 3 -15.78 -5.83 18.82
CA SER A 3 -16.70 -5.80 17.69
C SER A 3 -16.00 -6.30 16.41
N PHE A 4 -16.56 -7.30 15.75
CA PHE A 4 -16.01 -7.82 14.50
C PHE A 4 -15.95 -6.72 13.43
N GLY A 5 -14.80 -6.63 12.76
CA GLY A 5 -14.55 -5.59 11.76
C GLY A 5 -14.20 -4.22 12.34
N CYS A 6 -14.22 -4.02 13.66
CA CYS A 6 -13.75 -2.78 14.26
C CYS A 6 -12.25 -2.58 14.01
N GLY A 7 -11.89 -1.40 13.49
CA GLY A 7 -10.51 -1.05 13.16
C GLY A 7 -9.60 -1.01 14.39
N LEU A 8 -10.09 -0.37 15.46
CA LEU A 8 -9.36 -0.18 16.71
C LEU A 8 -9.24 -1.46 17.53
N ASP A 9 -10.35 -2.21 17.68
CA ASP A 9 -10.35 -3.42 18.49
C ASP A 9 -9.37 -4.49 17.98
N ALA A 10 -9.15 -4.54 16.65
CA ALA A 10 -8.15 -5.41 16.03
C ALA A 10 -6.71 -5.18 16.53
N VAL A 11 -6.43 -3.99 17.08
CA VAL A 11 -5.13 -3.62 17.66
C VAL A 11 -5.18 -3.64 19.18
N THR A 12 -6.19 -3.00 19.77
CA THR A 12 -6.25 -2.77 21.22
C THR A 12 -6.50 -4.04 22.02
N THR A 13 -7.18 -5.03 21.45
CA THR A 13 -7.45 -6.31 22.12
C THR A 13 -6.15 -7.02 22.52
N ASP A 14 -5.21 -7.11 21.60
CA ASP A 14 -3.89 -7.70 21.83
C ASP A 14 -3.09 -6.92 22.89
N GLN A 15 -3.10 -5.59 22.83
CA GLN A 15 -2.41 -4.75 23.82
C GLN A 15 -3.02 -4.92 25.23
N VAL A 16 -4.34 -4.97 25.34
CA VAL A 16 -5.03 -5.20 26.62
C VAL A 16 -4.71 -6.59 27.15
N CYS A 17 -4.60 -7.60 26.28
CA CYS A 17 -4.16 -8.95 26.67
C CYS A 17 -2.78 -8.90 27.33
N GLU A 18 -1.80 -8.28 26.67
CA GLU A 18 -0.42 -8.18 27.15
C GLU A 18 -0.31 -7.46 28.51
N ILE A 19 -1.02 -6.34 28.68
CA ILE A 19 -1.03 -5.59 29.94
C ILE A 19 -1.62 -6.43 31.08
N LEU A 20 -2.71 -7.16 30.81
CA LEU A 20 -3.38 -7.99 31.81
C LEU A 20 -2.54 -9.22 32.17
N GLU A 21 -2.04 -9.95 31.18
CA GLU A 21 -1.22 -11.14 31.40
C GLU A 21 0.10 -10.79 32.10
N GLY A 22 0.73 -9.67 31.71
CA GLY A 22 1.92 -9.14 32.39
C GLY A 22 1.67 -8.85 33.88
N SER A 23 0.44 -8.48 34.23
CA SER A 23 -0.01 -8.26 35.60
C SER A 23 -0.60 -9.50 36.30
N ASN A 24 -0.37 -10.70 35.74
CA ASN A 24 -0.94 -11.96 36.22
C ASN A 24 -2.48 -11.90 36.36
N LYS A 25 -3.17 -11.26 35.41
CA LYS A 25 -4.62 -11.25 35.27
C LYS A 25 -5.04 -12.14 34.10
N LEU A 26 -6.25 -12.68 34.19
CA LEU A 26 -6.87 -13.40 33.09
C LEU A 26 -7.43 -12.41 32.06
N TYR A 27 -7.30 -12.76 30.79
CA TYR A 27 -7.92 -12.06 29.68
C TYR A 27 -8.89 -13.00 28.95
N THR A 28 -10.02 -12.47 28.51
CA THR A 28 -10.91 -13.17 27.58
C THR A 28 -11.50 -12.17 26.60
N VAL A 29 -11.61 -12.59 25.34
CA VAL A 29 -12.29 -11.83 24.29
C VAL A 29 -13.60 -12.48 23.98
N LEU A 30 -14.66 -11.69 24.12
CA LEU A 30 -15.98 -11.98 23.59
C LEU A 30 -16.15 -11.14 22.33
N LYS A 31 -16.15 -11.83 21.19
CA LYS A 31 -16.33 -11.23 19.88
C LYS A 31 -17.83 -11.12 19.60
N ILE A 32 -18.26 -9.92 19.23
CA ILE A 32 -19.62 -9.60 18.87
C ILE A 32 -19.64 -9.33 17.37
N ASP A 33 -20.49 -10.02 16.64
CA ASP A 33 -20.75 -9.80 15.23
C ASP A 33 -22.26 -9.63 14.99
N GLU A 34 -22.67 -9.41 13.75
CA GLU A 34 -24.09 -9.31 13.38
C GLU A 34 -24.84 -10.65 13.52
N VAL A 35 -24.12 -11.76 13.72
CA VAL A 35 -24.69 -13.10 13.84
C VAL A 35 -25.03 -13.36 15.30
N ASN A 36 -26.28 -13.70 15.59
CA ASN A 36 -26.72 -13.98 16.96
C ASN A 36 -26.28 -15.38 17.44
N ASN A 37 -24.98 -15.67 17.48
CA ASN A 37 -24.42 -16.93 17.97
C ASN A 37 -23.87 -16.78 19.41
N LEU A 38 -24.77 -16.85 20.39
CA LEU A 38 -24.42 -16.81 21.81
C LEU A 38 -23.69 -18.06 22.32
N GLY A 39 -23.60 -19.13 21.52
CA GLY A 39 -22.97 -20.39 21.91
C GLY A 39 -21.49 -20.22 22.25
N ALA A 40 -20.73 -19.61 21.34
CA ALA A 40 -19.31 -19.33 21.54
C ALA A 40 -19.06 -18.41 22.75
N ALA A 41 -19.89 -17.37 22.91
CA ALA A 41 -19.81 -16.45 24.04
C ALA A 41 -20.08 -17.17 25.38
N ARG A 42 -21.13 -17.99 25.45
CA ARG A 42 -21.50 -18.75 26.65
C ARG A 42 -20.39 -19.72 27.06
N ILE A 43 -19.78 -20.42 26.10
CA ILE A 43 -18.64 -21.32 26.37
C ILE A 43 -17.46 -20.54 26.95
N ARG A 44 -17.06 -19.43 26.30
CA ARG A 44 -15.94 -18.59 26.76
C ARG A 44 -16.16 -18.02 28.17
N ILE A 45 -17.38 -17.56 28.49
CA ILE A 45 -17.72 -17.06 29.83
C ILE A 45 -17.63 -18.19 30.86
N ARG A 46 -18.17 -19.37 30.57
CA ARG A 46 -18.08 -20.53 31.48
C ARG A 46 -16.62 -20.93 31.75
N SER A 47 -15.79 -20.98 30.71
CA SER A 47 -14.36 -21.25 30.85
C SER A 47 -13.63 -20.19 31.67
N LEU A 48 -13.95 -18.90 31.48
CA LEU A 48 -13.39 -17.82 32.28
C LEU A 48 -13.77 -17.96 33.76
N LEU A 49 -15.05 -18.20 34.07
CA LEU A 49 -15.52 -18.38 35.45
C LEU A 49 -14.84 -19.57 36.13
N ALA A 50 -14.70 -20.69 35.42
CA ALA A 50 -13.98 -21.86 35.92
C ALA A 50 -12.50 -21.54 36.24
N ALA A 51 -11.81 -20.84 35.33
CA ALA A 51 -10.43 -20.43 35.54
C ALA A 51 -10.27 -19.43 36.70
N MET A 52 -11.21 -18.49 36.86
CA MET A 52 -11.23 -17.54 37.98
C MET A 52 -11.40 -18.26 39.32
N ASN A 53 -12.35 -19.19 39.42
CA ASN A 53 -12.59 -19.98 40.63
C ASN A 53 -11.36 -20.83 41.00
N GLN A 54 -10.71 -21.46 40.01
CA GLN A 54 -9.49 -22.25 40.25
C GLN A 54 -8.34 -21.38 40.75
N ARG A 55 -8.14 -20.18 40.18
CA ARG A 55 -7.11 -19.23 40.65
C ARG A 55 -7.39 -18.76 42.07
N GLN A 56 -8.65 -18.46 42.39
CA GLN A 56 -9.06 -18.08 43.74
C GLN A 56 -8.79 -19.21 44.74
N ALA A 57 -9.15 -20.46 44.43
CA ALA A 57 -8.90 -21.62 45.27
C ALA A 57 -7.40 -21.88 45.50
N ARG A 58 -6.55 -21.58 44.52
CA ARG A 58 -5.08 -21.68 44.61
C ARG A 58 -4.40 -20.44 45.21
N GLY A 59 -5.17 -19.42 45.61
CA GLY A 59 -4.62 -18.18 46.16
C GLY A 59 -3.81 -17.34 45.16
N ILE A 60 -3.98 -17.56 43.85
CA ILE A 60 -3.25 -16.83 42.81
C ILE A 60 -3.84 -15.42 42.69
N ARG A 61 -3.04 -14.40 43.03
CA ARG A 61 -3.46 -12.99 43.01
C ARG A 61 -2.87 -12.23 41.83
N PRO A 62 -3.59 -11.21 41.30
CA PRO A 62 -3.00 -10.25 40.37
C PRO A 62 -1.76 -9.59 40.97
N GLN A 63 -0.76 -9.36 40.12
CA GLN A 63 0.47 -8.64 40.47
C GLN A 63 0.62 -7.48 39.50
N PRO A 64 0.03 -6.31 39.80
CA PRO A 64 0.09 -5.16 38.89
C PRO A 64 1.54 -4.83 38.53
N LYS A 65 1.82 -4.79 37.23
CA LYS A 65 3.10 -4.32 36.70
C LYS A 65 2.90 -3.00 35.95
N PRO A 66 3.95 -2.16 35.82
CA PRO A 66 3.89 -0.99 34.96
C PRO A 66 3.52 -1.39 33.53
N ALA A 67 2.57 -0.67 32.93
CA ALA A 67 2.19 -0.83 31.52
C ALA A 67 3.05 0.04 30.58
N ALA A 68 4.12 0.65 31.10
CA ALA A 68 5.01 1.50 30.33
C ALA A 68 5.75 0.67 29.28
N TYR A 69 5.58 1.02 28.01
CA TYR A 69 6.31 0.40 26.91
C TYR A 69 7.59 1.19 26.61
N HIS A 70 8.72 0.50 26.63
CA HIS A 70 10.01 1.06 26.28
C HIS A 70 10.42 0.55 24.90
N ARG A 71 10.34 1.44 23.90
CA ARG A 71 10.73 1.09 22.52
C ARG A 71 12.26 1.08 22.36
N SER A 72 12.75 0.22 21.49
CA SER A 72 14.12 0.29 20.97
C SER A 72 14.20 1.35 19.89
N GLU A 73 15.05 2.37 20.11
CA GLU A 73 15.26 3.48 19.17
C GLU A 73 16.45 3.18 18.24
N PHE A 74 16.32 3.54 16.97
CA PHE A 74 17.44 3.51 16.04
C PHE A 74 18.34 4.74 16.26
N THR A 75 19.52 4.53 16.85
CA THR A 75 20.42 5.60 17.28
C THR A 75 21.40 6.04 16.19
N LYS A 76 22.08 7.18 16.38
CA LYS A 76 23.17 7.60 15.49
C LYS A 76 24.30 6.58 15.41
N ASP A 77 24.63 5.93 16.52
CA ASP A 77 25.71 4.93 16.55
C ASP A 77 25.34 3.70 15.72
N MET A 78 24.07 3.30 15.71
CA MET A 78 23.58 2.23 14.84
C MET A 78 23.70 2.61 13.35
N TYR A 79 23.37 3.85 12.99
CA TYR A 79 23.59 4.38 11.64
C TYR A 79 25.09 4.35 11.26
N LEU A 80 25.96 4.90 12.11
CA LEU A 80 27.41 4.97 11.87
C LEU A 80 28.06 3.58 11.81
N SER A 81 27.55 2.63 12.60
CA SER A 81 28.01 1.24 12.61
C SER A 81 27.52 0.44 11.40
N GLY A 82 26.62 1.00 10.58
CA GLY A 82 26.13 0.38 9.36
C GLY A 82 25.16 -0.77 9.61
N TYR A 83 24.19 -0.58 10.52
CA TYR A 83 23.09 -1.54 10.74
C TYR A 83 22.34 -1.85 9.44
N THR A 84 22.00 -3.12 9.25
CA THR A 84 21.12 -3.54 8.15
C THR A 84 19.70 -3.11 8.47
N ILE A 85 19.00 -2.49 7.51
CA ILE A 85 17.63 -2.03 7.69
C ILE A 85 16.73 -2.83 6.76
N LEU A 86 15.88 -3.71 7.30
CA LEU A 86 14.91 -4.46 6.51
C LEU A 86 13.69 -3.59 6.24
N ALA A 87 13.23 -3.55 5.00
CA ALA A 87 11.98 -2.90 4.62
C ALA A 87 11.09 -3.87 3.83
N PRO A 88 9.78 -3.93 4.10
CA PRO A 88 8.87 -4.79 3.33
C PRO A 88 8.77 -4.29 1.89
N GLN A 89 8.59 -5.21 0.94
CA GLN A 89 8.36 -4.87 -0.47
C GLN A 89 6.91 -4.41 -0.66
N MET A 90 6.68 -3.24 -1.26
CA MET A 90 5.33 -2.79 -1.59
C MET A 90 5.10 -2.68 -3.08
N SER A 91 6.08 -2.22 -3.85
CA SER A 91 5.95 -2.02 -5.29
C SER A 91 7.31 -2.28 -5.95
N PRO A 92 7.53 -3.46 -6.55
CA PRO A 92 8.84 -3.83 -7.10
C PRO A 92 9.42 -2.76 -8.02
N ILE A 93 8.61 -2.25 -8.97
CA ILE A 93 9.02 -1.20 -9.93
C ILE A 93 9.55 0.06 -9.24
N HIS A 94 8.95 0.47 -8.12
CA HIS A 94 9.38 1.67 -7.39
C HIS A 94 10.53 1.38 -6.43
N PHE A 95 10.50 0.23 -5.76
CA PHE A 95 11.43 -0.09 -4.68
C PHE A 95 12.81 -0.50 -5.24
N ASP A 96 12.86 -1.02 -6.47
CA ASP A 96 14.11 -1.21 -7.23
C ASP A 96 14.88 0.10 -7.45
N LEU A 97 14.19 1.24 -7.45
CA LEU A 97 14.80 2.57 -7.51
C LEU A 97 15.10 3.12 -6.11
N LEU A 98 14.19 2.94 -5.15
CA LEU A 98 14.33 3.49 -3.80
C LEU A 98 15.47 2.84 -3.02
N GLU A 99 15.66 1.53 -3.09
CA GLU A 99 16.72 0.85 -2.36
C GLU A 99 18.13 1.41 -2.67
N PRO A 100 18.57 1.50 -3.95
CA PRO A 100 19.82 2.16 -4.30
C PRO A 100 19.94 3.62 -3.84
N ILE A 101 18.82 4.37 -3.85
CA ILE A 101 18.79 5.76 -3.36
C ILE A 101 19.12 5.79 -1.87
N PHE A 102 18.45 5.01 -1.04
CA PHE A 102 18.73 4.99 0.40
C PHE A 102 20.17 4.53 0.69
N LYS A 103 20.70 3.56 -0.06
CA LYS A 103 22.11 3.14 0.01
C LYS A 103 23.08 4.29 -0.30
N LYS A 104 22.80 5.10 -1.33
CA LYS A 104 23.60 6.31 -1.65
C LYS A 104 23.67 7.30 -0.48
N TYR A 105 22.61 7.39 0.32
CA TYR A 105 22.53 8.26 1.49
C TYR A 105 23.02 7.60 2.79
N GLY A 106 23.69 6.44 2.71
CA GLY A 106 24.37 5.79 3.84
C GLY A 106 23.49 4.80 4.63
N TYR A 107 22.25 4.54 4.20
CA TYR A 107 21.40 3.55 4.85
C TYR A 107 21.57 2.18 4.19
N HIS A 108 22.00 1.17 4.95
CA HIS A 108 22.10 -0.22 4.46
C HIS A 108 20.73 -0.88 4.42
N ILE A 109 19.83 -0.35 3.59
CA ILE A 109 18.48 -0.89 3.42
C ILE A 109 18.50 -2.14 2.53
N GLU A 110 17.70 -3.13 2.90
CA GLU A 110 17.38 -4.30 2.07
C GLU A 110 15.86 -4.43 1.97
N VAL A 111 15.34 -4.29 0.74
CA VAL A 111 13.92 -4.52 0.47
C VAL A 111 13.68 -6.01 0.35
N LEU A 112 12.75 -6.52 1.13
CA LEU A 112 12.50 -7.95 1.27
C LEU A 112 11.87 -8.55 0.00
N ALA A 113 12.51 -9.57 -0.56
CA ALA A 113 12.04 -10.26 -1.76
C ALA A 113 11.27 -11.57 -1.47
N ASN A 114 10.95 -11.87 -0.21
CA ASN A 114 10.19 -13.06 0.18
C ASN A 114 8.68 -12.88 -0.05
N ASP A 115 8.29 -12.72 -1.31
CA ASP A 115 6.92 -12.46 -1.75
C ASP A 115 6.10 -13.76 -1.97
N ASN A 116 6.17 -14.69 -1.02
CA ASN A 116 5.56 -16.01 -1.15
C ASN A 116 4.59 -16.35 0.01
N ARG A 117 3.92 -17.50 -0.11
CA ARG A 117 2.95 -17.98 0.87
C ARG A 117 3.55 -18.23 2.25
N ALA A 118 4.85 -18.58 2.34
CA ALA A 118 5.51 -18.77 3.62
C ALA A 118 5.56 -17.47 4.45
N ALA A 119 5.70 -16.31 3.79
CA ALA A 119 5.60 -15.01 4.46
C ALA A 119 4.18 -14.80 5.04
N ILE A 120 3.11 -15.15 4.30
CA ILE A 120 1.73 -15.06 4.82
C ILE A 120 1.55 -15.99 6.03
N ASP A 121 1.98 -17.25 5.92
CA ASP A 121 1.89 -18.23 7.01
C ASP A 121 2.71 -17.79 8.24
N MET A 122 3.85 -17.12 8.03
CA MET A 122 4.62 -16.52 9.12
C MET A 122 3.85 -15.38 9.78
N GLY A 123 3.23 -14.50 8.99
CA GLY A 123 2.41 -13.40 9.50
C GLY A 123 1.28 -13.88 10.40
N LEU A 124 0.59 -14.97 10.02
CA LEU A 124 -0.50 -15.59 10.79
C LEU A 124 -0.07 -16.13 12.16
N LYS A 125 1.23 -16.35 12.39
CA LYS A 125 1.76 -16.76 13.72
C LYS A 125 1.84 -15.59 14.69
N PHE A 126 2.00 -14.36 14.19
CA PHE A 126 2.28 -13.18 15.02
C PHE A 126 1.13 -12.16 15.04
N VAL A 127 0.30 -12.15 14.01
CA VAL A 127 -0.79 -11.20 13.82
C VAL A 127 -2.13 -11.91 13.95
N ASN A 128 -3.06 -11.32 14.70
CA ASN A 128 -4.40 -11.87 14.85
C ASN A 128 -5.21 -11.70 13.54
N ASN A 129 -6.18 -12.58 13.30
CA ASN A 129 -7.02 -12.56 12.09
C ASN A 129 -8.00 -11.38 12.02
N ASP A 130 -8.12 -10.56 13.07
CA ASP A 130 -8.91 -9.33 13.03
C ASP A 130 -8.11 -8.15 12.46
N ALA A 131 -6.78 -8.25 12.34
CA ALA A 131 -5.97 -7.28 11.62
C ALA A 131 -6.24 -7.34 10.10
N CYS A 132 -5.89 -6.27 9.37
CA CYS A 132 -6.03 -6.29 7.91
C CYS A 132 -4.96 -7.17 7.27
N PHE A 133 -5.29 -7.79 6.13
CA PHE A 133 -4.38 -8.67 5.40
C PHE A 133 -3.00 -8.06 5.09
N PRO A 134 -2.88 -6.79 4.64
CA PRO A 134 -1.60 -6.10 4.53
C PRO A 134 -0.72 -6.13 5.78
N SER A 135 -1.31 -6.04 6.99
CA SER A 135 -0.55 -6.15 8.23
C SER A 135 0.04 -7.54 8.42
N ILE A 136 -0.73 -8.59 8.06
CA ILE A 136 -0.28 -9.98 8.12
C ILE A 136 0.87 -10.17 7.12
N THR A 137 0.74 -9.68 5.90
CA THR A 137 1.78 -9.82 4.87
C THR A 137 3.06 -9.08 5.24
N VAL A 138 2.97 -7.83 5.71
CA VAL A 138 4.15 -7.04 6.11
C VAL A 138 4.88 -7.66 7.30
N VAL A 139 4.15 -7.98 8.38
CA VAL A 139 4.76 -8.63 9.55
C VAL A 139 5.32 -9.99 9.16
N GLY A 140 4.62 -10.71 8.29
CA GLY A 140 5.07 -11.98 7.74
C GLY A 140 6.40 -11.89 7.02
N GLN A 141 6.55 -10.98 6.07
CA GLN A 141 7.82 -10.76 5.35
C GLN A 141 8.96 -10.44 6.31
N ILE A 142 8.72 -9.53 7.25
CA ILE A 142 9.72 -9.09 8.23
C ILE A 142 10.12 -10.25 9.14
N MET A 143 9.17 -10.95 9.75
CA MET A 143 9.46 -12.03 10.70
C MET A 143 10.08 -13.24 10.00
N ASP A 144 9.68 -13.54 8.77
CA ASP A 144 10.30 -14.60 7.97
C ASP A 144 11.77 -14.27 7.68
N ALA A 145 12.08 -13.01 7.33
CA ALA A 145 13.44 -12.55 7.13
C ALA A 145 14.26 -12.55 8.42
N VAL A 146 13.73 -11.98 9.51
CA VAL A 146 14.41 -11.88 10.82
C VAL A 146 14.73 -13.27 11.38
N LEU A 147 13.81 -14.24 11.24
CA LEU A 147 13.97 -15.60 11.77
C LEU A 147 14.70 -16.56 10.81
N SER A 148 15.08 -16.10 9.61
CA SER A 148 15.76 -16.94 8.61
C SER A 148 17.19 -17.36 9.00
N GLY A 149 17.81 -16.68 9.95
CA GLY A 149 19.23 -16.83 10.29
C GLY A 149 20.19 -16.17 9.29
N LYS A 150 19.69 -15.49 8.25
CA LYS A 150 20.51 -14.74 7.26
C LYS A 150 21.12 -13.46 7.84
N TYR A 151 20.48 -12.86 8.83
CA TYR A 151 20.85 -11.55 9.37
C TYR A 151 21.39 -11.66 10.79
N ASP A 152 22.35 -10.81 11.11
CA ASP A 152 22.80 -10.57 12.47
C ASP A 152 21.76 -9.69 13.20
N THR A 153 20.99 -10.28 14.11
CA THR A 153 19.89 -9.62 14.83
C THR A 153 20.38 -8.50 15.74
N ASP A 154 21.61 -8.58 16.25
CA ASP A 154 22.20 -7.52 17.10
C ASP A 154 22.62 -6.30 16.27
N LYS A 155 22.73 -6.46 14.95
CA LYS A 155 23.06 -5.41 13.97
C LYS A 155 21.94 -5.19 12.93
N LEU A 156 20.70 -5.39 13.36
CA LEU A 156 19.51 -5.29 12.51
C LEU A 156 18.58 -4.17 12.97
N ALA A 157 17.90 -3.54 12.02
CA ALA A 157 16.77 -2.66 12.23
C ALA A 157 15.69 -2.96 11.20
N VAL A 158 14.46 -2.54 11.48
CA VAL A 158 13.33 -2.66 10.56
C VAL A 158 12.79 -1.27 10.24
N MET A 159 12.37 -1.03 9.00
CA MET A 159 11.73 0.21 8.57
C MET A 159 10.31 -0.07 8.08
N MET A 160 9.36 0.76 8.52
CA MET A 160 7.97 0.68 8.08
C MET A 160 7.36 2.07 7.95
N THR A 161 6.56 2.30 6.91
CA THR A 161 5.80 3.55 6.77
C THR A 161 4.68 3.64 7.81
N GLN A 162 4.43 4.86 8.29
CA GLN A 162 3.33 5.13 9.22
C GLN A 162 2.58 6.37 8.73
N THR A 163 1.37 6.14 8.19
CA THR A 163 0.56 7.17 7.53
C THR A 163 -0.17 8.09 8.51
N GLY A 164 -0.55 7.56 9.66
CA GLY A 164 -1.36 8.26 10.65
C GLY A 164 -2.85 8.28 10.28
N GLY A 165 -3.71 8.48 11.28
CA GLY A 165 -5.17 8.49 11.12
C GLY A 165 -5.85 7.16 11.49
N CYS A 166 -7.12 7.00 11.11
CA CYS A 166 -7.97 5.91 11.59
C CYS A 166 -7.80 4.57 10.85
N CYS A 167 -6.97 4.52 9.81
CA CYS A 167 -6.64 3.27 9.12
C CYS A 167 -5.71 2.39 10.00
N ARG A 168 -5.82 1.06 9.85
CA ARG A 168 -4.94 0.11 10.55
C ARG A 168 -3.46 0.24 10.17
N ALA A 169 -3.15 0.79 9.00
CA ALA A 169 -1.78 1.08 8.56
C ALA A 169 -0.95 1.87 9.58
N SER A 170 -1.59 2.77 10.34
CA SER A 170 -0.95 3.52 11.43
C SER A 170 -0.33 2.63 12.52
N ASN A 171 -0.78 1.38 12.63
CA ASN A 171 -0.42 0.45 13.70
C ASN A 171 0.52 -0.69 13.24
N TYR A 172 0.96 -0.73 11.98
CA TYR A 172 1.85 -1.82 11.51
C TYR A 172 3.17 -1.82 12.26
N VAL A 173 3.72 -0.64 12.57
CA VAL A 173 4.89 -0.48 13.45
C VAL A 173 4.69 -1.17 14.81
N GLY A 174 3.49 -1.03 15.40
CA GLY A 174 3.13 -1.68 16.66
C GLY A 174 3.04 -3.20 16.53
N PHE A 175 2.43 -3.71 15.45
CA PHE A 175 2.37 -5.14 15.18
C PHE A 175 3.76 -5.76 14.96
N ILE A 176 4.66 -5.07 14.26
CA ILE A 176 6.05 -5.53 14.06
C ILE A 176 6.78 -5.61 15.40
N ARG A 177 6.73 -4.55 16.22
CA ARG A 177 7.36 -4.53 17.55
C ARG A 177 6.87 -5.65 18.44
N ARG A 178 5.56 -5.89 18.45
CA ARG A 178 4.94 -6.99 19.18
C ARG A 178 5.42 -8.35 18.68
N ALA A 179 5.52 -8.54 17.36
CA ALA A 179 6.01 -9.78 16.77
C ALA A 179 7.47 -10.06 17.17
N LEU A 180 8.31 -9.03 17.14
CA LEU A 180 9.70 -9.10 17.60
C LEU A 180 9.78 -9.43 19.10
N ASP A 181 8.97 -8.80 19.94
CA ASP A 181 8.94 -9.07 21.38
C ASP A 181 8.54 -10.53 21.70
N LYS A 182 7.51 -11.05 21.03
CA LYS A 182 7.11 -12.46 21.13
C LYS A 182 8.20 -13.44 20.70
N ALA A 183 9.11 -13.01 19.82
CA ALA A 183 10.26 -13.79 19.40
C ALA A 183 11.50 -13.59 20.29
N GLY A 184 11.43 -12.76 21.33
CA GLY A 184 12.58 -12.41 22.19
C GLY A 184 13.57 -11.45 21.54
N LEU A 185 13.16 -10.73 20.49
CA LEU A 185 13.99 -9.85 19.66
C LEU A 185 13.59 -8.37 19.79
N SER A 186 13.06 -7.97 20.95
CA SER A 186 12.59 -6.59 21.20
C SER A 186 13.70 -5.53 21.17
N HIS A 187 14.98 -5.93 21.20
CA HIS A 187 16.14 -5.04 21.02
C HIS A 187 16.26 -4.49 19.58
N ILE A 188 15.66 -5.15 18.58
CA ILE A 188 15.68 -4.70 17.19
C ILE A 188 14.81 -3.43 17.05
N PRO A 189 15.38 -2.26 16.68
CA PRO A 189 14.62 -1.04 16.52
C PRO A 189 13.73 -1.09 15.28
N VAL A 190 12.53 -0.50 15.40
CA VAL A 190 11.58 -0.33 14.29
C VAL A 190 11.45 1.16 13.98
N ILE A 191 12.03 1.56 12.85
CA ILE A 191 12.05 2.91 12.29
C ILE A 191 10.69 3.20 11.64
N SER A 192 9.98 4.19 12.19
CA SER A 192 8.75 4.72 11.58
C SER A 192 9.09 5.78 10.52
N LEU A 193 8.74 5.50 9.26
CA LEU A 193 8.81 6.46 8.17
C LEU A 193 7.48 7.23 8.08
N ASN A 194 7.44 8.42 8.67
CA ASN A 194 6.25 9.27 8.75
C ASN A 194 6.56 10.74 8.43
N ALA A 195 5.53 11.49 8.04
CA ALA A 195 5.63 12.92 7.71
C ALA A 195 4.99 13.85 8.76
N ASN A 196 4.37 13.29 9.80
CA ASN A 196 3.57 14.02 10.80
C ASN A 196 4.20 14.02 12.21
N GLY A 197 5.40 13.48 12.37
CA GLY A 197 6.15 13.51 13.63
C GLY A 197 5.64 12.54 14.69
N MET A 198 4.90 11.49 14.32
CA MET A 198 4.38 10.49 15.26
C MET A 198 5.48 9.82 16.09
N GLU A 199 6.61 9.52 15.45
CA GLU A 199 7.78 8.94 16.09
C GLU A 199 9.06 9.46 15.45
N THR A 200 10.08 9.68 16.27
CA THR A 200 11.42 10.09 15.84
C THR A 200 12.44 8.99 16.13
N ASN A 201 13.50 8.94 15.33
CA ASN A 201 14.64 8.06 15.58
C ASN A 201 15.91 8.85 15.30
N GLU A 202 16.79 8.96 16.28
CA GLU A 202 17.98 9.82 16.19
C GLU A 202 18.89 9.50 14.98
N GLY A 203 19.04 8.20 14.68
CA GLY A 203 19.86 7.68 13.59
C GLY A 203 19.20 7.74 12.21
N PHE A 204 17.92 8.11 12.13
CA PHE A 204 17.20 8.20 10.86
C PHE A 204 16.77 9.63 10.56
N LYS A 205 17.25 10.16 9.43
CA LYS A 205 16.92 11.50 8.94
C LYS A 205 16.65 11.49 7.44
N LEU A 206 15.47 11.97 7.08
CA LEU A 206 15.13 12.31 5.70
C LEU A 206 15.75 13.66 5.34
N SER A 207 17.00 13.66 4.88
CA SER A 207 17.62 14.89 4.38
C SER A 207 16.85 15.42 3.15
N PRO A 208 16.85 16.74 2.89
CA PRO A 208 16.20 17.30 1.69
C PRO A 208 16.70 16.67 0.38
N GLY A 209 17.98 16.30 0.33
CA GLY A 209 18.57 15.61 -0.82
C GLY A 209 18.01 14.20 -1.00
N LEU A 210 17.90 13.42 0.07
CA LEU A 210 17.29 12.08 0.04
C LEU A 210 15.84 12.18 -0.39
N LEU A 211 15.06 13.08 0.20
CA LEU A 211 13.66 13.27 -0.13
C LEU A 211 13.46 13.65 -1.61
N LEU A 212 14.23 14.63 -2.12
CA LEU A 212 14.15 15.04 -3.53
C LEU A 212 14.53 13.91 -4.49
N THR A 213 15.59 13.16 -4.16
CA THR A 213 16.05 12.03 -5.00
C THR A 213 15.04 10.89 -4.96
N ALA A 214 14.48 10.56 -3.80
CA ALA A 214 13.43 9.56 -3.65
C ALA A 214 12.16 9.94 -4.44
N LEU A 215 11.70 11.20 -4.37
CA LEU A 215 10.56 11.67 -5.16
C LEU A 215 10.80 11.56 -6.67
N ARG A 216 12.03 11.85 -7.14
CA ARG A 216 12.41 11.59 -8.54
C ARG A 216 12.40 10.11 -8.89
N GLY A 217 12.85 9.25 -7.98
CA GLY A 217 12.75 7.80 -8.11
C GLY A 217 11.31 7.33 -8.22
N VAL A 218 10.39 7.87 -7.40
CA VAL A 218 8.96 7.56 -7.52
C VAL A 218 8.41 7.98 -8.88
N VAL A 219 8.77 9.17 -9.41
CA VAL A 219 8.36 9.57 -10.77
C VAL A 219 8.87 8.63 -11.85
N TYR A 220 10.10 8.11 -11.74
CA TYR A 220 10.59 7.08 -12.67
C TYR A 220 9.81 5.77 -12.53
N GLY A 221 9.50 5.35 -11.31
CA GLY A 221 8.65 4.18 -11.07
C GLY A 221 7.27 4.32 -11.70
N ASP A 222 6.63 5.47 -11.54
CA ASP A 222 5.33 5.78 -12.15
C ASP A 222 5.41 5.75 -13.69
N LEU A 223 6.46 6.35 -14.27
CA LEU A 223 6.70 6.28 -15.72
C LEU A 223 6.89 4.84 -16.19
N PHE A 224 7.72 4.05 -15.49
CA PHE A 224 7.94 2.65 -15.84
C PHE A 224 6.65 1.85 -15.77
N MET A 225 5.90 1.95 -14.67
CA MET A 225 4.64 1.26 -14.47
C MET A 225 3.64 1.59 -15.59
N ARG A 226 3.45 2.88 -15.87
CA ARG A 226 2.55 3.36 -16.93
C ARG A 226 2.96 2.87 -18.32
N CYS A 227 4.23 3.01 -18.67
CA CYS A 227 4.71 2.65 -20.00
C CYS A 227 4.74 1.13 -20.20
N LEU A 228 5.24 0.40 -19.19
CA LEU A 228 5.35 -1.06 -19.22
C LEU A 228 3.99 -1.72 -19.37
N TYR A 229 3.03 -1.42 -18.49
CA TYR A 229 1.71 -2.07 -18.53
C TYR A 229 0.90 -1.68 -19.77
N ARG A 230 1.15 -0.51 -20.36
CA ARG A 230 0.49 -0.10 -21.60
C ARG A 230 1.00 -0.84 -22.84
N VAL A 231 2.29 -1.21 -22.91
CA VAL A 231 2.87 -1.84 -24.11
C VAL A 231 3.07 -3.35 -23.99
N ARG A 232 3.37 -3.87 -22.80
CA ARG A 232 3.68 -5.28 -22.56
C ARG A 232 2.59 -6.23 -23.05
N PRO A 233 1.29 -5.96 -22.87
CA PRO A 233 0.24 -6.82 -23.40
C PRO A 233 0.23 -6.92 -24.93
N TYR A 234 0.88 -6.00 -25.65
CA TYR A 234 0.85 -5.88 -27.10
C TYR A 234 2.22 -6.13 -27.74
N GLU A 235 3.25 -6.50 -26.98
CA GLU A 235 4.60 -6.67 -27.51
C GLU A 235 4.64 -7.74 -28.61
N LYS A 236 5.33 -7.45 -29.73
CA LYS A 236 5.49 -8.43 -30.83
C LYS A 236 6.41 -9.57 -30.45
N GLU A 237 7.43 -9.27 -29.66
CA GLU A 237 8.38 -10.24 -29.13
C GLU A 237 8.19 -10.34 -27.62
N LYS A 238 7.82 -11.54 -27.15
CA LYS A 238 7.55 -11.80 -25.73
C LYS A 238 8.79 -11.50 -24.88
N GLY A 239 8.62 -10.67 -23.86
CA GLY A 239 9.67 -10.22 -22.94
C GLY A 239 10.42 -8.97 -23.38
N SER A 240 10.17 -8.42 -24.57
CA SER A 240 10.85 -7.22 -25.08
C SER A 240 10.57 -5.98 -24.24
N ALA A 241 9.34 -5.80 -23.76
CA ALA A 241 8.97 -4.69 -22.88
C ALA A 241 9.70 -4.77 -21.52
N ASN A 242 9.79 -5.98 -20.95
CA ASN A 242 10.52 -6.21 -19.70
C ASN A 242 12.04 -6.02 -19.86
N ALA A 243 12.60 -6.41 -21.01
CA ALA A 243 14.01 -6.16 -21.31
C ALA A 243 14.30 -4.66 -21.46
N LEU A 244 13.39 -3.92 -22.11
CA LEU A 244 13.48 -2.47 -22.23
C LEU A 244 13.38 -1.79 -20.85
N HIS A 245 12.46 -2.24 -19.99
CA HIS A 245 12.34 -1.79 -18.61
C HIS A 245 13.67 -1.96 -17.86
N ARG A 246 14.26 -3.17 -17.85
CA ARG A 246 15.53 -3.43 -17.16
C ARG A 246 16.66 -2.51 -17.62
N LYS A 247 16.81 -2.33 -18.94
CA LYS A 247 17.81 -1.42 -19.51
C LYS A 247 17.65 0.02 -19.01
N TRP A 248 16.43 0.54 -19.02
CA TRP A 248 16.19 1.92 -18.58
C TRP A 248 16.20 2.06 -17.07
N LEU A 249 15.86 1.01 -16.32
CA LEU A 249 15.99 0.97 -14.86
C LEU A 249 17.44 1.19 -14.43
N GLU A 250 18.39 0.51 -15.07
CA GLU A 250 19.83 0.72 -14.82
C GLU A 250 20.26 2.17 -15.07
N ILE A 251 19.79 2.76 -16.19
CA ILE A 251 20.06 4.18 -16.53
C ILE A 251 19.43 5.13 -15.50
N ALA A 252 18.19 4.84 -15.07
CA ALA A 252 17.48 5.62 -14.08
C ALA A 252 18.20 5.57 -12.73
N ILE A 253 18.61 4.39 -12.27
CA ILE A 253 19.41 4.21 -11.05
C ILE A 253 20.71 5.02 -11.16
N ASP A 254 21.49 4.87 -12.23
CA ASP A 254 22.73 5.63 -12.46
C ASP A 254 22.48 7.15 -12.34
N SER A 255 21.43 7.66 -12.99
CA SER A 255 21.10 9.10 -12.94
C SER A 255 20.74 9.61 -11.53
N LEU A 256 20.24 8.74 -10.65
CA LEU A 256 19.84 9.09 -9.28
C LEU A 256 21.00 8.97 -8.30
N VAL A 257 21.86 7.96 -8.46
CA VAL A 257 22.89 7.62 -7.46
C VAL A 257 24.28 8.10 -7.84
N ASN A 258 24.62 8.19 -9.13
CA ASN A 258 25.95 8.58 -9.59
C ASN A 258 26.02 10.09 -9.89
N GLY A 259 26.79 10.83 -9.09
CA GLY A 259 26.98 12.27 -9.27
C GLY A 259 27.68 12.67 -10.59
N LYS A 260 28.29 11.72 -11.30
CA LYS A 260 28.92 11.91 -12.61
C LYS A 260 28.10 11.34 -13.76
N SER A 261 26.85 10.95 -13.52
CA SER A 261 26.00 10.42 -14.59
C SER A 261 25.88 11.43 -15.73
N LYS A 262 25.97 10.92 -16.97
CA LYS A 262 25.73 11.73 -18.17
C LYS A 262 24.25 12.03 -18.40
N TRP A 263 23.37 11.37 -17.65
CA TRP A 263 21.92 11.47 -17.82
C TRP A 263 21.33 12.48 -16.84
N SER A 264 20.70 13.53 -17.37
CA SER A 264 19.92 14.45 -16.55
C SER A 264 18.55 13.86 -16.21
N TYR A 265 17.95 14.32 -15.09
CA TYR A 265 16.63 13.86 -14.67
C TYR A 265 15.58 13.93 -15.79
N LYS A 266 15.55 15.07 -16.49
CA LYS A 266 14.66 15.32 -17.64
C LYS A 266 14.97 14.41 -18.83
N ALA A 267 16.24 14.17 -19.14
CA ALA A 267 16.64 13.32 -20.26
C ALA A 267 16.20 11.87 -20.04
N VAL A 268 16.28 11.35 -18.82
CA VAL A 268 15.78 10.01 -18.50
C VAL A 268 14.25 9.95 -18.61
N CYS A 269 13.51 10.94 -18.07
CA CYS A 269 12.05 10.99 -18.24
C CYS A 269 11.62 10.92 -19.71
N SER A 270 12.22 11.76 -20.57
CA SER A 270 11.95 11.76 -22.01
C SER A 270 12.38 10.45 -22.66
N GLY A 271 13.57 9.96 -22.34
CA GLY A 271 14.12 8.73 -22.92
C GLY A 271 13.32 7.47 -22.59
N ILE A 272 12.80 7.33 -21.37
CA ILE A 272 11.88 6.24 -21.00
C ILE A 272 10.65 6.29 -21.91
N VAL A 273 9.96 7.43 -21.95
CA VAL A 273 8.72 7.58 -22.73
C VAL A 273 9.00 7.31 -24.21
N GLU A 274 10.00 7.95 -24.80
CA GLU A 274 10.37 7.79 -26.21
C GLU A 274 10.71 6.33 -26.57
N ALA A 275 11.45 5.63 -25.71
CA ALA A 275 11.84 4.25 -25.98
C ALA A 275 10.65 3.29 -25.93
N PHE A 276 9.75 3.46 -24.96
CA PHE A 276 8.52 2.67 -24.88
C PHE A 276 7.53 3.04 -26.00
N ASP A 277 7.53 4.30 -26.45
CA ASP A 277 6.69 4.77 -27.57
C ASP A 277 7.16 4.20 -28.92
N ALA A 278 8.47 3.94 -29.04
CA ALA A 278 9.09 3.31 -30.20
C ALA A 278 9.07 1.77 -30.16
N LEU A 279 8.73 1.13 -29.03
CA LEU A 279 8.73 -0.32 -28.89
C LEU A 279 7.80 -0.97 -29.93
N PRO A 280 8.24 -1.98 -30.70
CA PRO A 280 7.36 -2.70 -31.61
C PRO A 280 6.23 -3.43 -30.86
N ILE A 281 4.99 -3.01 -31.11
CA ILE A 281 3.78 -3.67 -30.60
C ILE A 281 2.85 -4.00 -31.75
N ASP A 282 1.96 -4.96 -31.54
CA ASP A 282 0.83 -5.20 -32.43
C ASP A 282 -0.22 -4.10 -32.24
N GLU A 283 -0.22 -3.11 -33.14
CA GLU A 283 -1.17 -1.99 -33.10
C GLU A 283 -2.57 -2.39 -33.64
N ALA A 284 -2.71 -3.56 -34.27
CA ALA A 284 -4.00 -4.07 -34.72
C ALA A 284 -4.78 -4.72 -33.56
N LEU A 285 -4.08 -5.16 -32.51
CA LEU A 285 -4.69 -5.81 -31.37
C LEU A 285 -5.31 -4.79 -30.40
N ARG A 286 -6.58 -4.99 -30.06
CA ARG A 286 -7.27 -4.26 -28.99
C ARG A 286 -7.58 -5.21 -27.84
N LYS A 287 -7.36 -4.72 -26.62
CA LYS A 287 -7.64 -5.46 -25.39
C LYS A 287 -8.50 -4.61 -24.45
N PRO A 288 -9.39 -5.23 -23.65
CA PRO A 288 -10.12 -4.50 -22.63
C PRO A 288 -9.13 -3.90 -21.63
N ARG A 289 -9.27 -2.60 -21.37
CA ARG A 289 -8.47 -1.90 -20.35
C ARG A 289 -9.15 -2.03 -19.00
N VAL A 290 -8.38 -2.40 -17.98
CA VAL A 290 -8.86 -2.69 -16.63
C VAL A 290 -8.07 -1.89 -15.61
N GLY A 291 -8.75 -0.98 -14.91
CA GLY A 291 -8.21 -0.20 -13.82
C GLY A 291 -8.04 -1.03 -12.56
N VAL A 292 -6.90 -0.91 -11.89
CA VAL A 292 -6.66 -1.52 -10.57
C VAL A 292 -6.53 -0.41 -9.53
N VAL A 293 -7.50 -0.34 -8.62
CA VAL A 293 -7.61 0.70 -7.58
C VAL A 293 -7.94 0.08 -6.24
N GLY A 294 -7.72 0.79 -5.14
CA GLY A 294 -8.13 0.37 -3.81
C GLY A 294 -7.04 0.56 -2.77
N GLU A 295 -6.95 -0.33 -1.79
CA GLU A 295 -5.99 -0.18 -0.69
C GLU A 295 -4.55 -0.14 -1.19
N ILE A 296 -3.77 0.85 -0.76
CA ILE A 296 -2.46 1.17 -1.33
C ILE A 296 -1.48 0.00 -1.37
N LEU A 297 -1.35 -0.77 -0.29
CA LEU A 297 -0.41 -1.88 -0.25
C LEU A 297 -0.88 -3.01 -1.16
N VAL A 298 -2.16 -3.39 -1.06
CA VAL A 298 -2.76 -4.41 -1.94
C VAL A 298 -2.66 -3.97 -3.41
N LYS A 299 -2.81 -2.67 -3.72
CA LYS A 299 -2.75 -2.12 -5.08
C LYS A 299 -1.43 -2.41 -5.78
N TYR A 300 -0.31 -2.25 -5.07
CA TYR A 300 1.01 -2.34 -5.67
C TYR A 300 1.77 -3.63 -5.36
N MET A 301 1.45 -4.32 -4.27
CA MET A 301 2.19 -5.49 -3.81
C MET A 301 1.62 -6.76 -4.48
N PRO A 302 2.39 -7.46 -5.34
CA PRO A 302 1.90 -8.64 -6.05
C PRO A 302 1.43 -9.76 -5.11
N LEU A 303 2.18 -10.02 -4.02
CA LEU A 303 1.82 -11.02 -3.02
C LEU A 303 0.45 -10.73 -2.37
N ALA A 304 0.13 -9.47 -2.09
CA ALA A 304 -1.12 -9.11 -1.42
C ALA A 304 -2.34 -9.14 -2.33
N ASN A 305 -2.16 -9.14 -3.66
CA ASN A 305 -3.25 -9.15 -4.64
C ASN A 305 -3.25 -10.36 -5.57
N ASN A 306 -2.51 -11.42 -5.22
CA ASN A 306 -2.37 -12.63 -6.03
C ASN A 306 -1.91 -12.33 -7.48
N HIS A 307 -0.95 -11.41 -7.63
CA HIS A 307 -0.37 -11.02 -8.91
C HIS A 307 -1.43 -10.55 -9.92
N LEU A 308 -2.35 -9.68 -9.48
CA LEU A 308 -3.52 -9.28 -10.27
C LEU A 308 -3.17 -8.69 -11.65
N VAL A 309 -2.09 -7.92 -11.76
CA VAL A 309 -1.66 -7.36 -13.06
C VAL A 309 -1.30 -8.48 -14.04
N ASP A 310 -0.50 -9.44 -13.60
CA ASP A 310 -0.08 -10.58 -14.43
C ASP A 310 -1.29 -11.45 -14.81
N LEU A 311 -2.23 -11.64 -13.88
CA LEU A 311 -3.50 -12.32 -14.15
C LEU A 311 -4.32 -11.62 -15.24
N LEU A 312 -4.50 -10.30 -15.13
CA LEU A 312 -5.27 -9.52 -16.11
C LEU A 312 -4.64 -9.62 -17.51
N GLU A 313 -3.31 -9.51 -17.59
CA GLU A 313 -2.58 -9.64 -18.85
C GLU A 313 -2.67 -11.05 -19.43
N ALA A 314 -2.56 -12.08 -18.60
CA ALA A 314 -2.73 -13.49 -19.00
C ALA A 314 -4.14 -13.78 -19.53
N GLU A 315 -5.15 -13.13 -18.96
CA GLU A 315 -6.53 -13.20 -19.43
C GLU A 315 -6.80 -12.29 -20.65
N GLY A 316 -5.77 -11.65 -21.21
CA GLY A 316 -5.85 -10.85 -22.43
C GLY A 316 -6.39 -9.44 -22.23
N ALA A 317 -6.22 -8.85 -21.04
CA ALA A 317 -6.52 -7.45 -20.75
C ALA A 317 -5.26 -6.58 -20.68
N GLU A 318 -5.45 -5.26 -20.73
CA GLU A 318 -4.42 -4.26 -20.39
C GLU A 318 -4.70 -3.75 -18.98
N ALA A 319 -3.76 -3.93 -18.06
CA ALA A 319 -3.87 -3.38 -16.71
C ALA A 319 -3.52 -1.89 -16.70
N VAL A 320 -4.33 -1.09 -16.02
CA VAL A 320 -4.08 0.34 -15.80
C VAL A 320 -4.02 0.58 -14.30
N VAL A 321 -2.82 0.79 -13.78
CA VAL A 321 -2.59 1.07 -12.36
C VAL A 321 -2.27 2.56 -12.23
N PRO A 322 -3.09 3.37 -11.53
CA PRO A 322 -2.76 4.78 -11.32
C PRO A 322 -1.48 4.96 -10.48
N ASP A 323 -0.88 6.14 -10.58
CA ASP A 323 0.48 6.44 -10.11
C ASP A 323 0.58 6.43 -8.56
N LEU A 324 1.71 5.96 -8.03
CA LEU A 324 2.01 5.97 -6.60
C LEU A 324 2.18 7.39 -6.07
N LEU A 325 2.79 8.29 -6.85
CA LEU A 325 2.98 9.68 -6.44
C LEU A 325 1.66 10.42 -6.29
N ASP A 326 0.56 9.97 -6.91
CA ASP A 326 -0.77 10.57 -6.76
C ASP A 326 -1.33 10.38 -5.36
N PHE A 327 -1.07 9.23 -4.73
CA PHE A 327 -1.41 9.04 -3.33
C PHE A 327 -0.63 10.01 -2.42
N LEU A 328 0.67 10.21 -2.68
CA LEU A 328 1.46 11.21 -1.92
C LEU A 328 0.93 12.63 -2.14
N ASN A 329 0.56 12.96 -3.37
CA ASN A 329 -0.01 14.27 -3.72
C ASN A 329 -1.38 14.48 -3.04
N TYR A 330 -2.21 13.45 -2.98
CA TYR A 330 -3.45 13.43 -2.20
C TYR A 330 -3.22 13.73 -0.72
N CYS A 331 -2.24 13.07 -0.08
CA CYS A 331 -1.92 13.30 1.32
C CYS A 331 -1.54 14.77 1.60
N VAL A 332 -0.80 15.39 0.68
CA VAL A 332 -0.41 16.81 0.76
C VAL A 332 -1.61 17.72 0.50
N TYR A 333 -2.40 17.44 -0.54
CA TYR A 333 -3.58 18.23 -0.93
C TYR A 333 -4.61 18.35 0.20
N ASN A 334 -4.76 17.30 1.01
CA ASN A 334 -5.70 17.26 2.14
C ASN A 334 -5.45 18.34 3.22
N GLY A 335 -4.25 18.93 3.28
CA GLY A 335 -3.91 19.92 4.30
C GLY A 335 -4.72 21.23 4.21
N ASP A 336 -5.23 21.58 3.02
CA ASP A 336 -6.07 22.76 2.80
C ASP A 336 -7.46 22.58 3.45
N TYR A 337 -8.13 21.47 3.15
CA TYR A 337 -9.42 21.13 3.76
C TYR A 337 -9.35 21.03 5.28
N LYS A 338 -8.24 20.50 5.84
CA LYS A 338 -8.04 20.43 7.30
C LYS A 338 -7.98 21.81 7.94
N HIS A 339 -7.41 22.79 7.25
CA HIS A 339 -7.38 24.18 7.72
C HIS A 339 -8.78 24.79 7.71
N GLU A 340 -9.50 24.63 6.60
CA GLU A 340 -10.82 25.24 6.42
C GLU A 340 -11.89 24.63 7.34
N PHE A 341 -11.92 23.30 7.48
CA PHE A 341 -13.05 22.61 8.13
C PHE A 341 -12.71 21.89 9.44
N LEU A 342 -11.43 21.62 9.73
CA LEU A 342 -11.00 20.82 10.89
C LEU A 342 -10.12 21.60 11.87
N GLY A 343 -10.04 22.92 11.73
CA GLY A 343 -9.36 23.81 12.67
C GLY A 343 -7.84 23.70 12.66
N ALA A 344 -7.22 23.14 11.61
CA ALA A 344 -5.77 23.20 11.45
C ALA A 344 -5.31 24.64 11.22
N GLY A 345 -4.08 24.98 11.62
CA GLY A 345 -3.53 26.33 11.41
C GLY A 345 -3.37 26.69 9.92
N TRP A 346 -3.34 27.99 9.61
CA TRP A 346 -3.16 28.50 8.23
C TRP A 346 -1.88 28.01 7.54
N THR A 347 -0.85 27.67 8.33
CA THR A 347 0.39 27.05 7.85
C THR A 347 0.14 25.69 7.19
N SER A 348 -0.90 24.96 7.58
CA SER A 348 -1.33 23.70 6.95
C SER A 348 -1.77 23.92 5.50
N ALA A 349 -2.58 24.95 5.24
CA ALA A 349 -3.03 25.29 3.89
C ALA A 349 -1.87 25.79 3.01
N ALA A 350 -1.01 26.67 3.55
CA ALA A 350 0.14 27.18 2.83
C ALA A 350 1.14 26.06 2.47
N THR A 351 1.42 25.14 3.39
CA THR A 351 2.30 23.99 3.15
C THR A 351 1.70 22.97 2.18
N ALA A 352 0.38 22.74 2.24
CA ALA A 352 -0.32 21.90 1.26
C ALA A 352 -0.17 22.44 -0.16
N LYS A 353 -0.48 23.73 -0.37
CA LYS A 353 -0.37 24.35 -1.70
C LYS A 353 1.06 24.32 -2.24
N LEU A 354 2.04 24.72 -1.42
CA LEU A 354 3.45 24.67 -1.80
C LEU A 354 3.93 23.24 -2.08
N GLY A 355 3.46 22.26 -1.31
CA GLY A 355 3.79 20.85 -1.50
C GLY A 355 3.22 20.29 -2.82
N VAL A 356 1.97 20.59 -3.15
CA VAL A 356 1.36 20.21 -4.43
C VAL A 356 2.11 20.84 -5.60
N ASP A 357 2.45 22.13 -5.51
CA ASP A 357 3.24 22.83 -6.53
C ASP A 357 4.65 22.24 -6.68
N ALA A 358 5.30 21.86 -5.58
CA ALA A 358 6.60 21.22 -5.59
C ALA A 358 6.55 19.81 -6.24
N ILE A 359 5.55 19.00 -5.90
CA ILE A 359 5.31 17.70 -6.54
C ILE A 359 5.07 17.90 -8.04
N ARG A 360 4.24 18.89 -8.43
CA ARG A 360 3.99 19.22 -9.83
C ARG A 360 5.26 19.62 -10.57
N LEU A 361 6.15 20.39 -9.94
CA LEU A 361 7.44 20.79 -10.52
C LEU A 361 8.36 19.57 -10.72
N ILE A 362 8.43 18.68 -9.74
CA ILE A 362 9.22 17.44 -9.83
C ILE A 362 8.68 16.53 -10.94
N ARG A 363 7.36 16.43 -11.09
CA ARG A 363 6.70 15.64 -12.15
C ARG A 363 6.78 16.28 -13.54
N LYS A 364 6.99 17.58 -13.64
CA LYS A 364 6.90 18.33 -14.91
C LYS A 364 7.66 17.67 -16.07
N PRO A 365 8.92 17.20 -15.92
CA PRO A 365 9.62 16.53 -17.02
C PRO A 365 8.92 15.26 -17.52
N ALA A 366 8.37 14.44 -16.62
CA ALA A 366 7.60 13.26 -16.97
C ALA A 366 6.28 13.62 -17.67
N LEU A 367 5.54 14.61 -17.15
CA LEU A 367 4.30 15.08 -17.75
C LEU A 367 4.50 15.62 -19.16
N GLU A 368 5.55 16.41 -19.38
CA GLU A 368 5.88 16.95 -20.71
C GLU A 368 6.33 15.86 -21.69
N ALA A 369 7.01 14.81 -21.21
CA ALA A 369 7.33 13.65 -22.05
C ALA A 369 6.06 12.89 -22.44
N LEU A 370 5.18 12.59 -21.49
CA LEU A 370 3.91 11.89 -21.73
C LEU A 370 3.00 12.67 -22.70
N LYS A 371 2.88 14.00 -22.55
CA LYS A 371 2.09 14.85 -23.47
C LYS A 371 2.57 14.81 -24.92
N LYS A 372 3.86 14.56 -25.15
CA LYS A 372 4.46 14.48 -26.49
C LYS A 372 4.38 13.08 -27.09
N SER A 373 4.02 12.08 -26.29
CA SER A 373 3.91 10.69 -26.74
C SER A 373 2.71 10.52 -27.66
N ARG A 374 2.82 9.58 -28.60
CA ARG A 374 1.68 9.11 -29.41
C ARG A 374 0.87 8.01 -28.70
N ARG A 375 1.44 7.31 -27.72
CA ARG A 375 0.81 6.16 -27.03
C ARG A 375 0.36 6.44 -25.60
N PHE A 376 1.09 7.28 -24.86
CA PHE A 376 0.87 7.49 -23.43
C PHE A 376 0.18 8.83 -23.15
N ALA A 377 -0.57 8.89 -22.05
CA ALA A 377 -1.21 10.11 -21.57
C ALA A 377 -0.75 10.44 -20.15
N PRO A 378 -0.59 11.73 -19.79
CA PRO A 378 -0.32 12.14 -18.42
C PRO A 378 -1.50 11.85 -17.48
N PRO A 379 -1.27 11.61 -16.18
CA PRO A 379 -2.34 11.55 -15.18
C PRO A 379 -3.05 12.91 -15.05
N MET A 380 -4.29 12.87 -14.56
CA MET A 380 -5.07 14.06 -14.30
C MET A 380 -4.50 14.83 -13.08
N PRO A 381 -4.51 16.17 -13.08
CA PRO A 381 -4.14 16.94 -11.90
C PRO A 381 -5.02 16.62 -10.69
N ILE A 382 -4.43 16.56 -9.49
CA ILE A 382 -5.12 16.18 -8.25
C ILE A 382 -6.36 17.05 -7.96
N GLU A 383 -6.32 18.33 -8.33
CA GLU A 383 -7.46 19.23 -8.20
C GLU A 383 -8.68 18.73 -8.97
N LYS A 384 -8.47 18.27 -10.21
CA LYS A 384 -9.56 17.75 -11.04
C LYS A 384 -10.05 16.40 -10.51
N VAL A 385 -9.14 15.55 -10.02
CA VAL A 385 -9.50 14.29 -9.36
C VAL A 385 -10.39 14.55 -8.14
N ALA A 386 -10.08 15.59 -7.35
CA ALA A 386 -10.91 16.03 -6.23
C ALA A 386 -12.30 16.51 -6.68
N GLU A 387 -12.37 17.31 -7.75
CA GLU A 387 -13.66 17.74 -8.32
C GLU A 387 -14.51 16.55 -8.80
N LEU A 388 -13.89 15.52 -9.39
CA LEU A 388 -14.58 14.30 -9.80
C LEU A 388 -15.13 13.49 -8.61
N ALA A 389 -14.53 13.59 -7.43
CA ALA A 389 -14.99 12.87 -6.24
C ALA A 389 -16.19 13.55 -5.54
N LYS A 390 -16.27 14.89 -5.56
CA LYS A 390 -17.29 15.69 -4.84
C LYS A 390 -18.75 15.26 -5.06
N PRO A 391 -19.19 14.88 -6.27
CA PRO A 391 -20.59 14.44 -6.48
C PRO A 391 -20.96 13.14 -5.76
N PHE A 392 -19.96 12.34 -5.38
CA PHE A 392 -20.17 11.01 -4.80
C PHE A 392 -19.97 10.99 -3.29
N LEU A 393 -19.02 11.78 -2.77
CA LEU A 393 -18.74 11.89 -1.34
C LEU A 393 -17.97 13.17 -0.99
N SER A 394 -18.03 13.58 0.29
CA SER A 394 -17.28 14.74 0.78
C SER A 394 -15.77 14.50 0.74
N ILE A 395 -15.00 15.47 0.23
CA ILE A 395 -13.53 15.48 0.27
C ILE A 395 -12.94 15.57 1.70
N GLY A 396 -13.80 15.71 2.73
CA GLY A 396 -13.42 15.51 4.12
C GLY A 396 -13.17 14.06 4.53
N ASN A 397 -13.56 13.09 3.70
CA ASN A 397 -13.17 11.70 3.88
C ASN A 397 -11.71 11.53 3.46
N GLN A 398 -10.78 11.67 4.42
CA GLN A 398 -9.33 11.74 4.14
C GLN A 398 -8.52 10.56 4.69
N TYR A 399 -9.17 9.58 5.32
CA TYR A 399 -8.48 8.45 5.93
C TYR A 399 -8.34 7.27 4.95
N GLY A 400 -7.21 6.57 5.03
CA GLY A 400 -6.82 5.63 3.98
C GLY A 400 -6.64 6.37 2.66
N GLU A 401 -7.21 5.82 1.59
CA GLU A 401 -7.27 6.46 0.28
C GLU A 401 -8.36 7.54 0.21
N GLY A 402 -9.32 7.55 1.16
CA GLY A 402 -10.36 8.58 1.28
C GLY A 402 -11.08 8.91 -0.02
N TRP A 403 -11.34 10.19 -0.26
CA TRP A 403 -12.00 10.67 -1.47
C TRP A 403 -11.21 10.38 -2.75
N PHE A 404 -9.88 10.23 -2.63
CA PHE A 404 -8.99 10.03 -3.77
C PHE A 404 -9.28 8.72 -4.50
N LEU A 405 -9.62 7.64 -3.80
CA LEU A 405 -10.03 6.39 -4.43
C LEU A 405 -11.26 6.55 -5.34
N THR A 406 -12.27 7.31 -4.91
CA THR A 406 -13.44 7.59 -5.74
C THR A 406 -13.08 8.46 -6.93
N GLY A 407 -12.22 9.46 -6.72
CA GLY A 407 -11.68 10.29 -7.78
C GLY A 407 -10.90 9.49 -8.82
N GLU A 408 -10.03 8.58 -8.41
CA GLU A 408 -9.28 7.68 -9.30
C GLU A 408 -10.22 6.80 -10.13
N MET A 409 -11.29 6.25 -9.52
CA MET A 409 -12.29 5.48 -10.27
C MET A 409 -12.97 6.34 -11.34
N ALA A 410 -13.37 7.56 -11.01
CA ALA A 410 -13.97 8.48 -11.96
C ALA A 410 -12.98 8.91 -13.06
N GLU A 411 -11.73 9.19 -12.71
CA GLU A 411 -10.65 9.51 -13.66
C GLU A 411 -10.46 8.36 -14.66
N LEU A 412 -10.35 7.12 -14.19
CA LEU A 412 -10.16 5.94 -15.05
C LEU A 412 -11.32 5.79 -16.03
N ILE A 413 -12.56 5.93 -15.55
CA ILE A 413 -13.75 5.83 -16.41
C ILE A 413 -13.72 6.89 -17.50
N LEU A 414 -13.44 8.15 -17.15
CA LEU A 414 -13.40 9.27 -18.10
C LEU A 414 -12.18 9.22 -19.03
N SER A 415 -11.11 8.52 -18.63
CA SER A 415 -9.87 8.34 -19.40
C SER A 415 -9.85 7.04 -20.23
N GLY A 416 -11.03 6.47 -20.51
CA GLY A 416 -11.17 5.30 -21.38
C GLY A 416 -10.78 3.96 -20.74
N THR A 417 -10.91 3.85 -19.41
CA THR A 417 -10.73 2.60 -18.65
C THR A 417 -11.98 2.33 -17.78
N PRO A 418 -13.13 2.00 -18.39
CA PRO A 418 -14.39 1.87 -17.66
C PRO A 418 -14.49 0.58 -16.84
N ASN A 419 -13.66 -0.43 -17.12
CA ASN A 419 -13.60 -1.66 -16.32
C ASN A 419 -12.66 -1.45 -15.14
N ILE A 420 -13.13 -1.71 -13.92
CA ILE A 420 -12.35 -1.44 -12.71
C ILE A 420 -12.46 -2.62 -11.75
N VAL A 421 -11.30 -3.11 -11.29
CA VAL A 421 -11.19 -4.01 -10.15
C VAL A 421 -10.79 -3.17 -8.94
N CYS A 422 -11.74 -2.94 -8.05
CA CYS A 422 -11.52 -2.28 -6.76
C CYS A 422 -11.09 -3.33 -5.74
N ILE A 423 -9.81 -3.32 -5.37
CA ILE A 423 -9.17 -4.32 -4.53
C ILE A 423 -8.98 -3.81 -3.10
N GLN A 424 -9.24 -4.66 -2.13
CA GLN A 424 -9.12 -4.26 -0.73
C GLN A 424 -8.88 -5.48 0.15
N PRO A 425 -8.27 -5.29 1.33
CA PRO A 425 -8.31 -6.33 2.34
C PRO A 425 -9.75 -6.54 2.83
N PHE A 426 -10.05 -7.76 3.26
CA PHE A 426 -11.29 -8.03 3.97
C PHE A 426 -11.45 -7.07 5.17
N ALA A 427 -12.67 -6.56 5.35
CA ALA A 427 -13.00 -5.56 6.37
C ALA A 427 -12.19 -4.24 6.30
N CYS A 428 -11.73 -3.84 5.11
CA CYS A 428 -11.05 -2.54 4.93
C CYS A 428 -11.98 -1.35 5.21
N LEU A 429 -11.81 -0.71 6.38
CA LEU A 429 -12.69 0.38 6.84
C LEU A 429 -12.84 1.53 5.80
N PRO A 430 -11.77 2.12 5.24
CA PRO A 430 -11.92 3.18 4.24
C PRO A 430 -12.60 2.71 2.97
N ASN A 431 -12.13 1.61 2.38
CA ASN A 431 -12.64 1.11 1.10
C ASN A 431 -14.11 0.64 1.19
N HIS A 432 -14.59 0.20 2.36
CA HIS A 432 -16.02 -0.09 2.55
C HIS A 432 -16.90 1.14 2.27
N VAL A 433 -16.47 2.33 2.67
CA VAL A 433 -17.21 3.59 2.50
C VAL A 433 -16.90 4.22 1.14
N VAL A 434 -15.61 4.47 0.85
CA VAL A 434 -15.17 5.27 -0.32
C VAL A 434 -14.87 4.44 -1.56
N GLY A 435 -14.84 3.11 -1.44
CA GLY A 435 -14.65 2.18 -2.56
C GLY A 435 -15.98 1.51 -2.92
N LYS A 436 -16.39 0.50 -2.13
CA LYS A 436 -17.64 -0.25 -2.32
C LYS A 436 -18.88 0.64 -2.22
N GLY A 437 -18.94 1.53 -1.23
CA GLY A 437 -20.11 2.36 -0.96
C GLY A 437 -20.53 3.28 -2.12
N VAL A 438 -19.59 3.69 -2.96
CA VAL A 438 -19.83 4.63 -4.06
C VAL A 438 -20.12 3.95 -5.41
N ILE A 439 -19.91 2.64 -5.54
CA ILE A 439 -20.02 1.92 -6.83
C ILE A 439 -21.39 2.13 -7.48
N LYS A 440 -22.48 2.10 -6.70
CA LYS A 440 -23.83 2.30 -7.22
C LYS A 440 -24.03 3.72 -7.79
N ALA A 441 -23.48 4.72 -7.11
CA ALA A 441 -23.55 6.11 -7.55
C ALA A 441 -22.70 6.34 -8.81
N LEU A 442 -21.48 5.79 -8.84
CA LEU A 442 -20.61 5.81 -10.02
C LEU A 442 -21.27 5.13 -11.23
N LYS A 443 -21.87 3.95 -11.07
CA LYS A 443 -22.60 3.26 -12.15
C LYS A 443 -23.80 4.04 -12.66
N LYS A 444 -24.46 4.81 -11.80
CA LYS A 444 -25.57 5.69 -12.22
C LYS A 444 -25.07 6.90 -13.02
N ALA A 445 -23.96 7.51 -12.59
CA ALA A 445 -23.36 8.66 -13.28
C ALA A 445 -22.65 8.26 -14.57
N TYR A 446 -22.07 7.06 -14.60
CA TYR A 446 -21.29 6.52 -15.71
C TYR A 446 -21.80 5.10 -16.06
N PRO A 447 -22.87 4.99 -16.88
CA PRO A 447 -23.49 3.70 -17.22
C PRO A 447 -22.55 2.70 -17.92
N GLN A 448 -21.51 3.19 -18.58
CA GLN A 448 -20.47 2.37 -19.20
C GLN A 448 -19.56 1.68 -18.18
N SER A 449 -19.52 2.15 -16.93
CA SER A 449 -18.62 1.62 -15.92
C SER A 449 -18.93 0.16 -15.56
N ASN A 450 -17.88 -0.65 -15.45
CA ASN A 450 -17.93 -2.06 -15.09
C ASN A 450 -17.01 -2.28 -13.90
N ILE A 451 -17.52 -1.96 -12.72
CA ILE A 451 -16.76 -1.98 -11.46
C ILE A 451 -17.12 -3.24 -10.67
N VAL A 452 -16.09 -3.99 -10.26
CA VAL A 452 -16.19 -5.12 -9.33
C VAL A 452 -15.30 -4.88 -8.12
N ALA A 453 -15.77 -5.27 -6.94
CA ALA A 453 -14.98 -5.25 -5.72
C ALA A 453 -14.47 -6.66 -5.39
N VAL A 454 -13.18 -6.77 -5.09
CA VAL A 454 -12.49 -8.02 -4.77
C VAL A 454 -11.81 -7.88 -3.42
N ASP A 455 -12.16 -8.77 -2.50
CA ASP A 455 -11.60 -8.80 -1.15
C ASP A 455 -10.45 -9.81 -1.08
N TYR A 456 -9.31 -9.37 -0.56
CA TYR A 456 -8.12 -10.19 -0.30
C TYR A 456 -7.99 -10.46 1.20
N ASP A 457 -7.75 -11.72 1.54
CA ASP A 457 -7.68 -12.21 2.92
C ASP A 457 -6.93 -13.55 2.91
N PRO A 458 -6.16 -13.90 3.95
CA PRO A 458 -5.44 -15.17 3.98
C PRO A 458 -6.39 -16.38 4.01
N GLY A 459 -7.63 -16.22 4.48
CA GLY A 459 -8.65 -17.27 4.51
C GLY A 459 -9.60 -17.26 3.32
N ALA A 460 -9.56 -16.26 2.44
CA ALA A 460 -10.44 -16.19 1.29
C ALA A 460 -9.98 -17.14 0.17
N SER A 461 -10.94 -17.81 -0.46
CA SER A 461 -10.66 -18.65 -1.63
C SER A 461 -10.16 -17.80 -2.80
N GLU A 462 -8.93 -18.04 -3.23
CA GLU A 462 -8.33 -17.44 -4.44
C GLU A 462 -9.25 -17.68 -5.66
N VAL A 463 -9.87 -18.87 -5.76
CA VAL A 463 -10.81 -19.22 -6.84
C VAL A 463 -12.01 -18.26 -6.89
N ASN A 464 -12.55 -17.85 -5.75
CA ASN A 464 -13.67 -16.90 -5.72
C ASN A 464 -13.25 -15.51 -6.23
N GLN A 465 -12.04 -15.05 -5.90
CA GLN A 465 -11.49 -13.78 -6.42
C GLN A 465 -11.31 -13.86 -7.93
N LEU A 466 -10.68 -14.94 -8.41
CA LEU A 466 -10.46 -15.21 -9.84
C LEU A 466 -11.77 -15.24 -10.63
N ASN A 467 -12.78 -15.96 -10.13
CA ASN A 467 -14.06 -16.07 -10.81
C ASN A 467 -14.75 -14.70 -10.98
N ARG A 468 -14.69 -13.84 -9.96
CA ARG A 468 -15.25 -12.47 -10.06
C ARG A 468 -14.54 -11.64 -11.12
N ILE A 469 -13.20 -11.73 -11.18
CA ILE A 469 -12.40 -11.01 -12.16
C ILE A 469 -12.70 -11.55 -13.57
N LYS A 470 -12.75 -12.87 -13.77
CA LYS A 470 -13.06 -13.49 -15.07
C LYS A 470 -14.46 -13.14 -15.57
N LEU A 471 -15.47 -13.13 -14.70
CA LEU A 471 -16.83 -12.70 -15.07
C LEU A 471 -16.87 -11.24 -15.53
N MET A 472 -16.15 -10.36 -14.84
CA MET A 472 -16.00 -8.96 -15.23
C MET A 472 -15.31 -8.83 -16.59
N LEU A 473 -14.21 -9.56 -16.80
CA LEU A 473 -13.47 -9.60 -18.06
C LEU A 473 -14.31 -10.14 -19.22
N SER A 474 -15.13 -11.17 -19.00
CA SER A 474 -16.05 -11.67 -20.03
C SER A 474 -17.02 -10.59 -20.50
N THR A 475 -17.52 -9.76 -19.58
CA THR A 475 -18.38 -8.62 -19.92
C THR A 475 -17.59 -7.56 -20.69
N ALA A 476 -16.36 -7.28 -20.27
CA ALA A 476 -15.47 -6.31 -20.92
C ALA A 476 -15.13 -6.72 -22.37
N LYS A 477 -14.77 -7.99 -22.58
CA LYS A 477 -14.48 -8.55 -23.91
C LYS A 477 -15.69 -8.50 -24.84
N LYS A 478 -16.88 -8.83 -24.33
CA LYS A 478 -18.12 -8.76 -25.10
C LYS A 478 -18.41 -7.33 -25.57
N ARG A 479 -18.31 -6.35 -24.67
CA ARG A 479 -18.52 -4.92 -25.02
C ARG A 479 -17.50 -4.44 -26.04
N LEU A 480 -16.22 -4.81 -25.89
CA LEU A 480 -15.19 -4.44 -26.85
C LEU A 480 -15.49 -5.01 -28.25
N ALA A 481 -15.92 -6.27 -28.33
CA ALA A 481 -16.32 -6.89 -29.60
C ALA A 481 -17.55 -6.21 -30.24
N GLU A 482 -18.51 -5.78 -29.42
CA GLU A 482 -19.68 -5.00 -29.90
C GLU A 482 -19.27 -3.62 -30.42
N GLU A 483 -18.33 -2.93 -29.75
CA GLU A 483 -17.78 -1.65 -30.20
C GLU A 483 -16.97 -1.79 -31.50
N GLU A 484 -16.17 -2.85 -31.63
CA GLU A 484 -15.42 -3.15 -32.85
C GLU A 484 -16.35 -3.48 -34.03
N ALA A 485 -17.41 -4.25 -33.79
CA ALA A 485 -18.40 -4.56 -34.81
C ALA A 485 -19.21 -3.33 -35.25
N ALA A 486 -19.43 -2.37 -34.36
CA ALA A 486 -20.13 -1.11 -34.68
C ALA A 486 -19.25 -0.07 -35.39
N ALA A 487 -17.92 -0.23 -35.34
CA ALA A 487 -16.96 0.68 -35.97
C ALA A 487 -16.59 0.29 -37.42
N VAL A 488 -16.99 -0.91 -37.86
CA VAL A 488 -16.90 -1.42 -39.24
C VAL A 488 -18.20 -1.09 -39.96
#